data_AF-A7KQJ3-F1
#
_entry.id   AF-A7KQJ3-F1
#
_cell.length_a   1.000
_cell.length_b   1.000
_cell.length_c   1.000
_cell.angle_alpha   90.00
_cell.angle_beta   90.00
_cell.angle_gamma   90.00
#
_symmetry.space_group_name_H-M   'P 1'
#
loop_
_entity.id
_entity.type
_entity.pdbx_description
1 polymer ?
#
loop_
_entity_poly.entity_id
_entity_poly.type
_entity_poly.pdbx_seq_one_letter_code
_entity_poly.pdbx_strand_id
1 'polypeptide(L)'
;DEVEHIFIPSCVVLKRCAGCCLDEKMQCFPTETRNVTMEIKRSKPLRQQNDVFMSFTEHSACECRVKPEFREKKENVCKPCCDNCSERRKRLF
;
A
#
# COMPACT_ATOMS: atom_id res chain seq x y z
N ASP A 1 -23.40 -8.49 -17.54
CA ASP A 1 -23.45 -9.55 -16.51
C ASP A 1 -22.92 -9.01 -15.17
N GLU A 2 -23.33 -7.79 -14.79
CA GLU A 2 -23.10 -7.26 -13.44
C GLU A 2 -24.33 -7.59 -12.59
N VAL A 3 -24.44 -8.85 -12.17
CA VAL A 3 -25.36 -9.18 -11.08
C VAL A 3 -24.65 -8.81 -9.78
N GLU A 4 -25.27 -8.02 -8.92
CA GLU A 4 -24.74 -7.75 -7.59
C GLU A 4 -24.66 -9.08 -6.81
N HIS A 5 -23.48 -9.37 -6.26
CA HIS A 5 -23.25 -10.55 -5.44
C HIS A 5 -23.11 -10.14 -3.99
N ILE A 6 -23.78 -10.86 -3.10
CA ILE A 6 -23.60 -10.71 -1.67
C ILE A 6 -22.61 -11.79 -1.23
N PHE A 7 -21.52 -11.37 -0.58
CA PHE A 7 -20.57 -12.29 0.04
C PHE A 7 -20.91 -12.45 1.52
N ILE A 8 -20.92 -13.70 1.99
CA ILE A 8 -21.22 -14.05 3.38
C ILE A 8 -20.03 -14.87 3.91
N PRO A 9 -19.28 -14.36 4.89
CA PRO A 9 -19.44 -13.04 5.50
C PRO A 9 -19.08 -11.89 4.54
N SER A 10 -19.60 -10.69 4.80
CA SER A 10 -19.30 -9.49 4.01
C SER A 10 -17.91 -8.93 4.27
N CYS A 11 -17.31 -9.29 5.42
CA CYS A 11 -15.95 -8.94 5.81
C CYS A 11 -15.22 -10.16 6.37
N VAL A 12 -13.90 -10.20 6.19
CA VAL A 12 -13.02 -11.24 6.75
C VAL A 12 -12.01 -10.60 7.69
N VAL A 13 -11.54 -11.37 8.68
CA VAL A 13 -10.50 -10.94 9.61
C VAL A 13 -9.15 -11.36 9.04
N LEU A 14 -8.23 -10.40 8.88
CA LEU A 14 -6.89 -10.63 8.34
C LEU A 14 -5.86 -9.97 9.25
N LYS A 15 -4.72 -10.63 9.46
CA LYS A 15 -3.59 -9.98 10.12
C LYS A 15 -3.02 -8.88 9.22
N ARG A 16 -3.05 -7.64 9.69
CA ARG A 16 -2.50 -6.46 9.01
C ARG A 16 -1.63 -5.65 9.96
N CYS A 17 -0.60 -5.02 9.40
CA CYS A 17 0.25 -4.08 10.11
C CYS A 17 -0.58 -2.85 10.46
N ALA A 18 -0.53 -2.44 11.73
CA ALA A 18 -1.20 -1.27 12.26
C ALA A 18 -0.41 -0.74 13.46
N GLY A 19 -0.69 0.50 13.86
CA GLY A 19 -0.03 1.16 14.98
C GLY A 19 0.81 2.36 14.57
N CYS A 20 1.30 3.08 15.57
CA CYS A 20 2.18 4.23 15.43
C CYS A 20 3.66 3.83 15.53
N CYS A 21 4.51 4.56 14.81
CA CYS A 21 5.96 4.47 14.93
C CYS A 21 6.47 5.54 15.92
N LEU A 22 7.73 5.44 16.33
CA LEU A 22 8.36 6.40 17.25
C LEU A 22 8.47 7.82 16.68
N ASP A 23 8.53 7.96 15.36
CA ASP A 23 8.62 9.23 14.65
C ASP A 23 7.41 9.40 13.73
N GLU A 24 6.79 10.58 13.73
CA GLU A 24 5.66 10.95 12.88
C GLU A 24 5.99 10.92 11.37
N LYS A 25 7.27 11.02 11.02
CA LYS A 25 7.79 10.88 9.64
C LYS A 25 7.89 9.42 9.21
N MET A 26 7.68 8.47 10.12
CA MET A 26 7.70 7.04 9.87
C MET A 26 6.28 6.48 9.82
N GLN A 27 6.10 5.39 9.10
CA GLN A 27 4.83 4.65 9.06
C GLN A 27 5.12 3.15 9.09
N CYS A 28 4.21 2.40 9.72
CA CYS A 28 4.28 0.95 9.81
C CYS A 28 3.90 0.33 8.45
N PHE A 29 4.84 -0.38 7.82
CA PHE A 29 4.64 -1.04 6.52
C PHE A 29 4.89 -2.55 6.64
N PRO A 30 4.18 -3.38 5.84
CA PRO A 30 4.50 -4.79 5.74
C PRO A 30 5.86 -5.00 5.08
N THR A 31 6.65 -5.90 5.64
CA THR A 31 7.93 -6.34 5.07
C THR A 31 7.86 -7.72 4.49
N GLU A 32 6.93 -8.54 5.00
CA GLU A 32 6.63 -9.86 4.49
C GLU A 32 5.12 -10.08 4.53
N THR A 33 4.61 -10.75 3.50
CA THR A 33 3.20 -11.06 3.35
C THR A 33 3.01 -12.50 2.91
N ARG A 34 1.88 -13.08 3.28
CA ARG A 34 1.44 -14.40 2.80
C ARG A 34 -0.01 -14.34 2.36
N ASN A 35 -0.41 -15.24 1.47
CA ASN A 35 -1.80 -15.38 1.08
C ASN A 35 -2.49 -16.45 1.94
N VAL A 36 -3.72 -16.16 2.33
CA VAL A 36 -4.61 -17.09 3.04
C VAL A 36 -5.87 -17.24 2.21
N THR A 37 -6.23 -18.49 1.93
CA THR A 37 -7.46 -18.81 1.20
C THR A 37 -8.57 -19.11 2.19
N MET A 38 -9.71 -18.45 2.03
CA MET A 38 -10.91 -18.65 2.85
C MET A 38 -12.07 -19.09 1.96
N GLU A 39 -12.91 -19.96 2.49
CA GLU A 39 -14.19 -20.32 1.88
C GLU A 39 -15.22 -19.23 2.21
N ILE A 40 -15.78 -18.63 1.17
CA ILE A 40 -16.75 -17.53 1.27
C ILE A 40 -17.99 -17.93 0.50
N LYS A 41 -19.16 -17.68 1.09
CA LYS A 41 -20.42 -17.95 0.39
C LYS A 41 -20.77 -16.79 -0.52
N ARG A 42 -20.97 -17.07 -1.80
CA ARG A 42 -21.43 -16.12 -2.81
C ARG A 42 -22.92 -16.34 -3.05
N SER A 43 -23.73 -15.33 -2.75
CA SER A 43 -25.18 -15.35 -2.90
C SER A 43 -25.63 -14.45 -4.04
N LYS A 44 -26.47 -14.98 -4.94
CA LYS A 44 -27.25 -14.20 -5.91
C LYS A 44 -28.68 -14.05 -5.40
N PRO A 45 -29.26 -12.84 -5.31
CA PRO A 45 -30.58 -12.59 -4.69
C PRO A 45 -31.75 -13.43 -5.24
N LEU A 46 -31.63 -14.03 -6.44
CA LEU A 46 -32.71 -14.72 -7.14
C LEU A 46 -32.31 -16.07 -7.76
N ARG A 47 -31.13 -16.62 -7.45
CA ARG A 47 -30.62 -17.83 -8.14
C ARG A 47 -30.24 -18.95 -7.18
N GLN A 48 -29.08 -18.83 -6.55
CA GLN A 48 -28.48 -19.88 -5.74
C GLN A 48 -27.31 -19.30 -4.95
N GLN A 49 -26.96 -20.00 -3.87
CA GLN A 49 -25.75 -19.75 -3.09
C GLN A 49 -24.72 -20.81 -3.46
N ASN A 50 -23.47 -20.41 -3.60
CA ASN A 50 -22.37 -21.33 -3.81
C ASN A 50 -21.16 -20.91 -2.98
N ASP A 51 -20.40 -21.89 -2.50
CA ASP A 51 -19.16 -21.65 -1.80
C ASP A 51 -18.04 -21.41 -2.82
N VAL A 52 -17.25 -20.36 -2.58
CA VAL A 52 -16.13 -19.96 -3.41
C VAL A 52 -14.90 -19.77 -2.55
N PHE A 53 -13.75 -20.21 -3.03
CA PHE A 53 -12.47 -19.95 -2.38
C PHE A 53 -11.95 -18.59 -2.82
N MET A 54 -11.73 -17.70 -1.86
CA MET A 54 -11.14 -16.38 -2.09
C MET A 54 -9.80 -16.29 -1.37
N SER A 55 -8.80 -15.71 -2.03
CA SER A 55 -7.45 -15.54 -1.49
C SER A 55 -7.25 -14.11 -1.03
N PHE A 56 -6.72 -13.95 0.18
CA PHE A 56 -6.49 -12.66 0.81
C PHE A 56 -5.05 -12.54 1.30
N THR A 57 -4.48 -11.35 1.22
CA THR A 57 -3.11 -11.10 1.72
C THR A 57 -3.13 -10.73 3.21
N GLU A 58 -2.35 -11.47 3.99
CA GLU A 58 -2.00 -11.19 5.38
C GLU A 58 -0.56 -10.70 5.49
N HIS A 59 -0.29 -9.85 6.48
CA HIS A 59 1.06 -9.38 6.79
C HIS A 59 1.67 -10.30 7.86
N SER A 60 2.80 -10.94 7.55
CA SER A 60 3.52 -11.79 8.51
C SER A 60 4.50 -10.99 9.37
N ALA A 61 5.15 -9.98 8.79
CA ALA A 61 6.11 -9.09 9.45
C ALA A 61 5.90 -7.60 9.08
N CYS A 62 6.24 -6.70 10.00
CA CYS A 62 6.03 -5.26 9.90
C CYS A 62 7.25 -4.48 10.39
N GLU A 63 7.56 -3.36 9.74
CA GLU A 63 8.62 -2.43 10.16
C GLU A 63 8.20 -0.98 9.98
N CYS A 64 8.75 -0.10 10.81
CA CYS A 64 8.64 1.35 10.63
C CYS A 64 9.61 1.81 9.55
N ARG A 65 9.09 2.47 8.50
CA ARG A 65 9.90 3.04 7.40
C ARG A 65 9.51 4.48 7.15
N VAL A 66 10.45 5.28 6.64
CA VAL A 66 10.23 6.70 6.31
C VAL A 66 9.13 6.78 5.24
N LYS A 67 8.11 7.61 5.51
CA LYS A 67 7.01 7.78 4.58
C LYS A 67 7.52 8.35 3.24
N PRO A 68 6.94 7.96 2.09
CA PRO A 68 7.42 8.37 0.77
C PRO A 68 7.59 9.89 0.60
N GLU A 69 6.74 10.69 1.23
CA GLU A 69 6.78 12.16 1.20
C GLU A 69 8.00 12.78 1.91
N PHE A 70 8.60 12.05 2.86
CA PHE A 70 9.81 12.46 3.57
C PHE A 70 11.08 11.80 3.03
N ARG A 71 10.97 10.95 2.00
CA ARG A 71 12.15 10.51 1.26
C ARG A 71 12.69 11.74 0.54
N GLU A 72 13.82 12.26 1.02
CA GLU A 72 14.49 13.41 0.44
C GLU A 72 14.48 13.26 -1.08
N LYS A 73 13.81 14.20 -1.78
CA LYS A 73 14.09 14.40 -3.20
C LYS A 73 15.58 14.64 -3.22
N LYS A 74 16.36 13.68 -3.75
CA LYS A 74 17.75 13.93 -4.07
C LYS A 74 17.71 15.18 -4.93
N GLU A 75 18.04 16.34 -4.35
CA GLU A 75 18.33 17.49 -5.16
C GLU A 75 19.37 17.00 -6.13
N ASN A 76 19.13 17.22 -7.43
CA ASN A 76 20.15 17.02 -8.43
C ASN A 76 21.23 18.06 -8.13
N VAL A 77 22.10 17.71 -7.17
CA VAL A 77 23.28 18.47 -6.79
C VAL A 77 24.21 18.32 -7.97
N CYS A 78 24.24 19.31 -8.85
CA CYS A 78 25.32 19.44 -9.82
C CYS A 78 26.63 19.54 -9.01
N LYS A 79 27.45 18.50 -9.06
CA LYS A 79 28.81 18.51 -8.52
C LYS A 79 29.76 18.00 -9.61
N PRO A 80 30.83 18.76 -9.94
CA PRO A 80 31.05 20.18 -9.62
C PRO A 80 30.22 21.07 -10.55
N CYS A 81 29.48 22.04 -10.01
CA CYS A 81 28.98 23.14 -10.81
C CYS A 81 30.18 23.89 -11.41
N CYS A 82 30.24 24.04 -12.73
CA CYS A 82 31.16 25.01 -13.34
C CYS A 82 30.75 26.43 -12.91
N ASP A 83 31.69 27.38 -12.86
CA ASP A 83 31.45 28.74 -12.37
C ASP A 83 30.28 29.44 -13.11
N ASN A 84 30.06 29.10 -14.39
CA ASN A 84 28.96 29.64 -15.21
C ASN A 84 27.59 28.98 -14.99
N CYS A 85 27.48 27.89 -14.23
CA CYS A 85 26.18 27.26 -13.94
C CYS A 85 25.31 28.13 -13.00
N SER A 86 25.92 28.97 -12.16
CA SER A 86 25.18 29.84 -11.24
C SER A 86 24.34 30.90 -11.97
N GLU A 87 24.79 31.40 -13.12
CA GLU A 87 24.04 32.43 -13.87
C GLU A 87 22.86 31.85 -14.67
N ARG A 88 23.01 30.65 -15.23
CA ARG A 88 21.93 29.99 -15.99
C ARG A 88 20.70 29.70 -15.13
N ARG A 89 20.89 29.40 -13.84
CA ARG A 89 19.78 29.11 -12.91
C ARG A 89 18.98 30.36 -12.54
N LYS A 90 19.59 31.55 -12.57
CA LYS A 90 18.92 32.83 -12.28
C LYS A 90 18.00 33.31 -13.40
N ARG A 91 18.17 32.80 -14.64
CA ARG A 91 17.31 33.17 -15.79
C ARG A 91 16.07 32.28 -15.94
N LEU A 92 15.93 31.25 -15.09
CA LEU A 92 14.83 30.29 -15.13
C LEU A 92 13.78 30.55 -14.05
N PHE A 93 13.91 31.64 -13.29
CA PHE A 93 12.92 32.15 -12.35
C PHE A 93 12.69 33.64 -12.61
#